data_AF-A0A261EXM6-F1
#
_entry.id   AF-A0A261EXM6-F1
#
_cell.length_a   1.000
_cell.length_b   1.000
_cell.length_c   1.000
_cell.angle_alpha   90.00
_cell.angle_beta   90.00
_cell.angle_gamma   90.00
#
_symmetry.space_group_name_H-M   'P 1'
#
loop_
_entity.id
_entity.type
_entity.pdbx_description
1 polymer ?
#
loop_
_entity_poly.entity_id
_entity_poly.type
_entity_poly.pdbx_seq_one_letter_code
_entity_poly.pdbx_strand_id
1 'polypeptide(L)'
;MDLGAQLFYKCQFDLSLTEYSENRDLLWEIVLELTGWVKSKHYHLLDERIDMTRLKRGTGRTPFTERQRGKWITVKSALFQDGDTVEWAAQIDEEMRRERDEQTDIYIAPRKWTTEISYRSVSKQDSGVFSLILSYQDRPGFLGPASPAPKASVPRLVKFLTADENLYCSKSDLDIAEMLTKVATQAGAGAISASTFWKLVMRSDREYPIVYIALDKETGKPAIDPEKLDEELYPNALICYPTSVAEDDAVQRACPIPDLRCYTDSVRVYQTRPNFGGDNKWNELKRHRYFTRRNMDDLPRLMHGASGDPLIFLLRQALSQDVHFYETEEFVTVEDVVQHKKVAEIRNDLEMADERLSEYQSRISTLRQGFAERQKALHEQEERQDAISEETEDLSAKLEDEKNRRLQSEQDVEAALNLAEQTENELKQIRADYSELLQENYSLKAKYRGLNNESDAVEGNQREQLRKMLTTELPEVFSASGANPYESNHAIVEMLSKLYDDRIVVSDRAWSSLKDCITSPSLCWKAMMMVCRPLWLAYAEGEGNINEIFRQNPETLAGFDVALSEGRETRRNPQLMKLRELSVDGKQYSIEPHLKKGNKEDADSIRIYYAWDPESRKIVLGSIGKHLTNYTSRSIH
;
A
#
# COMPACT_ATOMS: atom_id res chain seq x y z
N MET A 1 20.01 -14.55 53.25
CA MET A 1 20.41 -15.35 54.44
C MET A 1 19.22 -16.15 54.96
N ASP A 2 19.40 -17.42 55.31
CA ASP A 2 18.37 -18.24 55.96
C ASP A 2 17.94 -17.64 57.30
N LEU A 3 16.62 -17.62 57.58
CA LEU A 3 16.07 -17.19 58.86
C LEU A 3 16.68 -18.05 59.99
N GLY A 4 17.54 -17.43 60.81
CA GLY A 4 18.20 -18.06 61.96
C GLY A 4 19.68 -18.39 61.79
N ALA A 5 20.31 -18.08 60.64
CA ALA A 5 21.76 -18.11 60.52
C ALA A 5 22.40 -16.93 61.26
N GLN A 6 23.57 -17.17 61.87
CA GLN A 6 24.38 -16.15 62.53
C GLN A 6 25.57 -15.79 61.65
N LEU A 7 25.76 -14.49 61.40
CA LEU A 7 26.91 -13.98 60.67
C LEU A 7 28.17 -14.15 61.53
N PHE A 8 29.16 -14.88 61.02
CA PHE A 8 30.42 -15.12 61.72
C PHE A 8 31.51 -14.13 61.30
N TYR A 9 31.59 -13.85 60.00
CA TYR A 9 32.58 -12.97 59.41
C TYR A 9 32.14 -12.52 58.01
N LYS A 10 32.41 -11.26 57.65
CA LYS A 10 32.32 -10.76 56.28
C LYS A 10 33.58 -10.01 55.89
N CYS A 11 33.92 -9.94 54.61
CA CYS A 11 34.91 -9.01 54.09
C CYS A 11 34.61 -8.63 52.65
N GLN A 12 35.16 -7.49 52.25
CA GLN A 12 35.17 -7.00 50.87
C GLN A 12 36.44 -6.20 50.63
N PHE A 13 37.09 -6.45 49.48
CA PHE A 13 38.28 -5.77 49.02
C PHE A 13 38.41 -5.91 47.49
N ASP A 14 39.20 -5.03 46.90
CA ASP A 14 39.51 -5.00 45.49
C ASP A 14 40.64 -5.99 45.19
N LEU A 15 40.55 -6.67 44.05
CA LEU A 15 41.54 -7.59 43.51
C LEU A 15 41.99 -7.09 42.15
N SER A 16 43.27 -7.23 41.84
CA SER A 16 43.79 -7.14 40.48
C SER A 16 44.95 -8.10 40.28
N LEU A 17 45.31 -8.39 39.03
CA LEU A 17 46.55 -9.12 38.75
C LEU A 17 47.77 -8.23 39.01
N THR A 18 48.81 -8.77 39.64
CA THR A 18 50.08 -8.05 39.89
C THR A 18 50.81 -7.70 38.59
N GLU A 19 50.68 -8.55 37.57
CA GLU A 19 51.21 -8.32 36.22
C GLU A 19 50.09 -8.56 35.18
N TYR A 20 49.85 -7.55 34.33
CA TYR A 20 48.91 -7.68 33.21
C TYR A 20 49.42 -8.71 32.20
N SER A 21 48.53 -9.62 31.80
CA SER A 21 48.82 -10.58 30.73
C SER A 21 47.53 -10.95 30.01
N GLU A 22 47.51 -10.85 28.67
CA GLU A 22 46.35 -11.17 27.84
C GLU A 22 45.82 -12.61 28.02
N ASN A 23 46.63 -13.51 28.58
CA ASN A 23 46.28 -14.91 28.81
C ASN A 23 45.96 -15.25 30.28
N ARG A 24 46.03 -14.27 31.20
CA ARG A 24 45.67 -14.49 32.60
C ARG A 24 44.25 -14.01 32.85
N ASP A 25 43.58 -14.71 33.77
CA ASP A 25 42.18 -14.47 34.08
C ASP A 25 42.06 -14.37 35.60
N LEU A 26 41.75 -13.17 36.10
CA LEU A 26 41.66 -12.90 37.53
C LEU A 26 40.68 -13.84 38.25
N LEU A 27 39.53 -14.13 37.63
CA LEU A 27 38.55 -15.06 38.21
C LEU A 27 39.10 -16.49 38.26
N TRP A 28 39.98 -16.87 37.33
CA TRP A 28 40.64 -18.17 37.38
C TRP A 28 41.58 -18.29 38.60
N GLU A 29 42.36 -17.26 38.91
CA GLU A 29 43.23 -17.24 40.10
C GLU A 29 42.41 -17.36 41.39
N ILE A 30 41.27 -16.64 41.49
CA ILE A 30 40.34 -16.79 42.63
C ILE A 30 39.82 -18.22 42.76
N VAL A 31 39.48 -18.87 41.63
CA VAL A 31 39.01 -20.27 41.61
C VAL A 31 40.12 -21.25 42.01
N LEU A 32 41.39 -20.97 41.68
CA LEU A 32 42.53 -21.76 42.12
C LEU A 32 42.69 -21.70 43.64
N GLU A 33 42.69 -20.51 44.23
CA GLU A 33 42.81 -20.32 45.68
C GLU A 33 41.62 -20.91 46.44
N LEU A 34 40.41 -20.75 45.91
CA LEU A 34 39.22 -21.41 46.45
C LEU A 34 39.34 -22.93 46.42
N THR A 35 39.83 -23.49 45.32
CA THR A 35 40.02 -24.94 45.18
C THR A 35 41.09 -25.45 46.13
N GLY A 36 42.21 -24.74 46.26
CA GLY A 36 43.26 -25.04 47.23
C GLY A 36 42.73 -25.04 48.67
N TRP A 37 41.93 -24.03 49.02
CA TRP A 37 41.30 -23.95 50.33
C TRP A 37 40.33 -25.10 50.59
N VAL A 38 39.45 -25.43 49.63
CA VAL A 38 38.52 -26.58 49.75
C VAL A 38 39.30 -27.89 49.89
N LYS A 39 40.32 -28.13 49.07
CA LYS A 39 41.17 -29.33 49.14
C LYS A 39 41.93 -29.46 50.46
N SER A 40 42.30 -28.35 51.09
CA SER A 40 42.94 -28.38 52.41
C SER A 40 42.06 -28.98 53.51
N LYS A 41 40.73 -29.00 53.28
CA LYS A 41 39.72 -29.57 54.19
C LYS A 41 39.11 -30.88 53.67
N HIS A 42 38.89 -30.97 52.36
CA HIS A 42 38.17 -32.02 51.65
C HIS A 42 38.95 -32.41 50.39
N TYR A 43 40.01 -33.20 50.59
CA TYR A 43 41.02 -33.49 49.57
C TYR A 43 40.47 -34.11 48.27
N HIS A 44 39.37 -34.88 48.33
CA HIS A 44 38.83 -35.64 47.18
C HIS A 44 37.67 -34.96 46.44
N LEU A 45 37.20 -33.77 46.85
CA LEU A 45 35.98 -33.16 46.28
C LEU A 45 36.15 -32.56 44.87
N LEU A 46 37.36 -32.09 44.52
CA LEU A 46 37.62 -31.26 43.33
C LEU A 46 38.90 -31.69 42.58
N ASP A 47 39.05 -32.96 42.26
CA ASP A 47 40.35 -33.55 41.89
C ASP A 47 40.84 -33.14 40.48
N GLU A 48 39.98 -32.64 39.59
CA GLU A 48 40.34 -32.44 38.17
C GLU A 48 40.22 -31.00 37.64
N ARG A 49 40.95 -30.70 36.53
CA ARG A 49 40.82 -29.45 35.76
C ARG A 49 39.39 -29.21 35.25
N ILE A 50 38.65 -30.29 35.04
CA ILE A 50 37.23 -30.27 34.68
C ILE A 50 36.40 -29.64 35.80
N ASP A 51 36.69 -29.98 37.06
CA ASP A 51 35.95 -29.46 38.22
C ASP A 51 36.20 -27.97 38.43
N MET A 52 37.44 -27.51 38.26
CA MET A 52 37.78 -26.07 38.34
C MET A 52 37.09 -25.29 37.21
N THR A 53 37.06 -25.83 35.99
CA THR A 53 36.35 -25.21 34.86
C THR A 53 34.85 -25.11 35.12
N ARG A 54 34.26 -26.16 35.70
CA ARG A 54 32.85 -26.17 36.12
C ARG A 54 32.60 -25.20 37.28
N LEU A 55 33.50 -25.13 38.26
CA LEU A 55 33.39 -24.19 39.38
C LEU A 55 33.44 -22.74 38.88
N LYS A 56 34.29 -22.42 37.90
CA LYS A 56 34.31 -21.11 37.27
C LYS A 56 33.06 -20.82 36.43
N ARG A 57 32.68 -21.73 35.52
CA ARG A 57 31.56 -21.50 34.58
C ARG A 57 30.17 -21.63 35.22
N GLY A 58 30.14 -22.16 36.43
CA GLY A 58 28.93 -22.49 37.16
C GLY A 58 28.69 -24.00 37.22
N THR A 59 28.32 -24.49 38.40
CA THR A 59 28.04 -25.91 38.65
C THR A 59 26.76 -26.41 37.95
N GLY A 60 25.96 -25.49 37.41
CA GLY A 60 24.65 -25.79 36.82
C GLY A 60 23.69 -26.32 37.89
N ARG A 61 22.84 -27.29 37.50
CA ARG A 61 21.88 -27.94 38.43
C ARG A 61 22.53 -28.94 39.39
N THR A 62 23.79 -29.31 39.17
CA THR A 62 24.47 -30.38 39.89
C THR A 62 25.64 -29.81 40.70
N PRO A 63 25.45 -29.50 41.99
CA PRO A 63 26.55 -29.10 42.86
C PRO A 63 27.59 -30.21 43.00
N PHE A 64 28.81 -29.84 43.39
CA PHE A 64 29.75 -30.82 43.91
C PHE A 64 29.33 -31.20 45.32
N THR A 65 29.22 -32.49 45.61
CA THR A 65 28.84 -32.99 46.93
C THR A 65 29.75 -34.12 47.34
N GLU A 66 30.27 -34.07 48.55
CA GLU A 66 31.04 -35.16 49.14
C GLU A 66 30.61 -35.40 50.58
N ARG A 67 30.63 -36.69 50.96
CA ARG A 67 30.44 -37.12 52.34
C ARG A 67 31.70 -37.79 52.85
N GLN A 68 32.50 -37.09 53.63
CA GLN A 68 33.68 -37.65 54.29
C GLN A 68 33.53 -37.65 55.80
N ARG A 69 33.83 -38.80 56.44
CA ARG A 69 33.90 -38.95 57.90
C ARG A 69 32.67 -38.40 58.66
N GLY A 70 31.50 -38.36 58.01
CA GLY A 70 30.25 -37.85 58.58
C GLY A 70 30.04 -36.33 58.45
N LYS A 71 30.92 -35.61 57.75
CA LYS A 71 30.69 -34.24 57.26
C LYS A 71 30.08 -34.29 55.87
N TRP A 72 29.18 -33.36 55.59
CA TRP A 72 28.57 -33.19 54.27
C TRP A 72 28.99 -31.83 53.71
N ILE A 73 29.65 -31.81 52.56
CA ILE A 73 30.00 -30.57 51.87
C ILE A 73 29.24 -30.47 50.56
N THR A 74 28.76 -29.27 50.24
CA THR A 74 28.11 -28.94 48.96
C THR A 74 28.71 -27.65 48.42
N VAL A 75 29.18 -27.66 47.17
CA VAL A 75 29.74 -26.49 46.48
C VAL A 75 28.89 -26.19 45.25
N LYS A 76 28.41 -24.95 45.15
CA LYS A 76 27.66 -24.40 44.02
C LYS A 76 28.36 -23.16 43.51
N SER A 77 28.21 -22.88 42.22
CA SER A 77 28.62 -21.60 41.66
C SER A 77 27.81 -21.23 40.41
N ALA A 78 27.86 -19.96 40.06
CA ALA A 78 27.28 -19.41 38.85
C ALA A 78 28.17 -18.30 38.27
N LEU A 79 28.11 -18.14 36.95
CA LEU A 79 28.80 -17.09 36.20
C LEU A 79 27.80 -16.40 35.28
N PHE A 80 27.81 -15.08 35.31
CA PHE A 80 27.10 -14.20 34.40
C PHE A 80 28.11 -13.23 33.75
N GLN A 81 27.99 -13.06 32.45
CA GLN A 81 28.83 -12.16 31.67
C GLN A 81 27.94 -11.42 30.67
N ASP A 82 27.95 -10.08 30.72
CA ASP A 82 27.22 -9.21 29.78
C ASP A 82 28.15 -8.04 29.41
N GLY A 83 28.58 -8.00 28.14
CA GLY A 83 29.60 -7.07 27.69
C GLY A 83 30.92 -7.23 28.47
N ASP A 84 31.36 -6.14 29.11
CA ASP A 84 32.56 -6.10 29.93
C ASP A 84 32.28 -6.39 31.43
N THR A 85 31.02 -6.62 31.79
CA THR A 85 30.63 -6.94 33.17
C THR A 85 30.72 -8.44 33.40
N VAL A 86 31.40 -8.82 34.47
CA VAL A 86 31.51 -10.20 34.94
C VAL A 86 31.00 -10.27 36.37
N GLU A 87 30.03 -11.15 36.60
CA GLU A 87 29.55 -11.50 37.94
C GLU A 87 29.73 -12.99 38.16
N TRP A 88 30.36 -13.35 39.27
CA TRP A 88 30.54 -14.73 39.67
C TRP A 88 30.21 -14.86 41.14
N ALA A 89 29.56 -15.97 41.49
CA ALA A 89 29.27 -16.30 42.86
C ALA A 89 29.49 -17.78 43.13
N ALA A 90 29.90 -18.10 44.35
CA ALA A 90 29.99 -19.47 44.85
C ALA A 90 29.41 -19.57 46.26
N GLN A 91 28.79 -20.71 46.54
CA GLN A 91 28.27 -21.06 47.87
C GLN A 91 28.81 -22.42 48.28
N ILE A 92 29.35 -22.48 49.49
CA ILE A 92 29.94 -23.67 50.09
C ILE A 92 29.25 -23.93 51.42
N ASP A 93 28.46 -24.99 51.46
CA ASP A 93 27.77 -25.45 52.64
C ASP A 93 28.54 -26.63 53.26
N GLU A 94 28.99 -26.50 54.50
CA GLU A 94 29.64 -27.55 55.28
C GLU A 94 28.76 -27.93 56.49
N GLU A 95 28.13 -29.10 56.47
CA GLU A 95 27.38 -29.63 57.59
C GLU A 95 28.27 -30.52 58.48
N MET A 96 28.40 -30.14 59.74
CA MET A 96 29.18 -30.86 60.74
C MET A 96 28.43 -32.10 61.22
N ARG A 97 29.20 -33.12 61.60
CA ARG A 97 28.66 -34.32 62.21
C ARG A 97 28.04 -33.99 63.57
N ARG A 98 27.06 -34.79 63.99
CA ARG A 98 26.59 -34.80 65.39
C ARG A 98 27.73 -35.20 66.32
N GLU A 99 27.97 -34.38 67.32
CA GLU A 99 28.93 -34.63 68.40
C GLU A 99 28.17 -34.85 69.72
N ARG A 100 28.82 -35.50 70.68
CA ARG A 100 28.31 -35.69 72.04
C ARG A 100 29.14 -34.83 72.97
N ASP A 101 28.48 -34.19 73.92
CA ASP A 101 29.17 -33.52 75.01
C ASP A 101 29.90 -34.57 75.87
N GLU A 102 31.20 -34.40 76.07
CA GLU A 102 32.06 -35.39 76.72
C GLU A 102 31.68 -35.63 78.19
N GLN A 103 31.05 -34.64 78.85
CA GLN A 103 30.71 -34.71 80.27
C GLN A 103 29.31 -35.29 80.51
N THR A 104 28.35 -34.95 79.66
CA THR A 104 26.92 -35.28 79.85
C THR A 104 26.43 -36.41 78.94
N ASP A 105 27.21 -36.82 77.94
CA ASP A 105 26.85 -37.79 76.90
C ASP A 105 25.60 -37.39 76.06
N ILE A 106 25.15 -36.14 76.19
CA ILE A 106 24.03 -35.59 75.41
C ILE A 106 24.54 -35.15 74.04
N TYR A 107 23.76 -35.41 72.99
CA TYR A 107 24.08 -34.92 71.66
C TYR A 107 23.96 -33.39 71.57
N ILE A 108 24.94 -32.76 70.91
CA ILE A 108 24.96 -31.33 70.62
C ILE A 108 24.35 -31.09 69.23
N ALA A 109 23.64 -29.96 69.08
CA ALA A 109 23.06 -29.55 67.81
C ALA A 109 24.14 -29.45 66.72
N PRO A 110 23.99 -30.20 65.60
CA PRO A 110 24.96 -30.15 64.49
C PRO A 110 24.95 -28.77 63.85
N ARG A 111 26.13 -28.24 63.55
CA ARG A 111 26.30 -26.93 62.93
C ARG A 111 26.47 -27.04 61.42
N LYS A 112 25.73 -26.23 60.67
CA LYS A 112 25.97 -25.96 59.24
C LYS A 112 26.74 -24.65 59.13
N TRP A 113 27.83 -24.65 58.36
CA TRP A 113 28.53 -23.45 57.93
C TRP A 113 28.20 -23.17 56.47
N THR A 114 28.01 -21.90 56.14
CA THR A 114 27.75 -21.45 54.77
C THR A 114 28.73 -20.33 54.45
N THR A 115 29.62 -20.60 53.49
CA THR A 115 30.53 -19.60 52.92
C THR A 115 29.97 -19.16 51.58
N GLU A 116 29.55 -17.92 51.47
CA GLU A 116 29.11 -17.29 50.22
C GLU A 116 30.23 -16.37 49.74
N ILE A 117 30.54 -16.46 48.45
CA ILE A 117 31.62 -15.73 47.80
C ILE A 117 31.02 -15.04 46.60
N SER A 118 31.37 -13.79 46.41
CA SER A 118 30.97 -12.96 45.30
C SER A 118 32.21 -12.33 44.68
N TYR A 119 32.25 -12.29 43.35
CA TYR A 119 33.24 -11.59 42.56
C TYR A 119 32.53 -10.79 41.48
N ARG A 120 32.83 -9.50 41.36
CA ARG A 120 32.29 -8.65 40.30
C ARG A 120 33.36 -7.80 39.66
N SER A 121 33.28 -7.64 38.36
CA SER A 121 34.13 -6.75 37.58
C SER A 121 33.28 -6.01 36.56
N VAL A 122 33.51 -4.71 36.39
CA VAL A 122 32.74 -3.81 35.50
C VAL A 122 33.60 -3.35 34.30
N SER A 123 34.84 -3.84 34.19
CA SER A 123 35.72 -3.48 33.07
C SER A 123 36.64 -4.64 32.68
N LYS A 124 37.10 -4.63 31.42
CA LYS A 124 38.14 -5.55 30.92
C LYS A 124 39.50 -5.41 31.60
N GLN A 125 39.70 -4.41 32.45
CA GLN A 125 40.97 -4.19 33.12
C GLN A 125 41.02 -5.07 34.36
N ASP A 126 41.52 -6.31 34.23
CA ASP A 126 42.12 -7.24 35.23
C ASP A 126 41.93 -6.93 36.73
N SER A 127 40.75 -6.48 37.12
CA SER A 127 40.43 -5.98 38.45
C SER A 127 38.96 -6.20 38.73
N GLY A 128 38.64 -6.45 39.98
CA GLY A 128 37.28 -6.70 40.42
C GLY A 128 37.17 -6.64 41.93
N VAL A 129 35.94 -6.63 42.41
CA VAL A 129 35.63 -6.62 43.84
C VAL A 129 35.38 -8.05 44.28
N PHE A 130 36.12 -8.50 45.29
CA PHE A 130 35.88 -9.77 45.97
C PHE A 130 35.16 -9.52 47.29
N SER A 131 34.13 -10.31 47.53
CA SER A 131 33.36 -10.29 48.75
C SER A 131 33.13 -11.69 49.28
N LEU A 132 33.18 -11.84 50.60
CA LEU A 132 32.96 -13.11 51.28
C LEU A 132 32.08 -12.90 52.49
N ILE A 133 31.12 -13.81 52.65
CA ILE A 133 30.29 -13.91 53.84
C ILE A 133 30.39 -15.33 54.39
N LEU A 134 30.70 -15.44 55.68
CA LEU A 134 30.71 -16.70 56.41
C LEU A 134 29.64 -16.63 57.50
N SER A 135 28.66 -17.52 57.41
CA SER A 135 27.61 -17.69 58.42
C SER A 135 27.57 -19.12 58.93
N TYR A 136 26.91 -19.31 60.07
CA TYR A 136 26.62 -20.64 60.59
C TYR A 136 25.24 -20.70 61.22
N GLN A 137 24.67 -21.91 61.24
CA GLN A 137 23.40 -22.18 61.87
C GLN A 137 23.46 -23.54 62.56
N ASP A 138 23.05 -23.58 63.82
CA ASP A 138 22.82 -24.85 64.50
C ASP A 138 21.48 -25.43 64.02
N ARG A 139 21.44 -26.74 63.79
CA ARG A 139 20.30 -27.42 63.17
C ARG A 139 18.97 -27.04 63.86
N PRO A 140 18.03 -26.40 63.13
CA PRO A 140 16.73 -26.03 63.69
C PRO A 140 15.94 -27.25 64.18
N GLY A 141 15.20 -27.09 65.27
CA GLY A 141 14.35 -28.14 65.85
C GLY A 141 15.11 -29.28 66.53
N PHE A 142 16.42 -29.17 66.71
CA PHE A 142 17.21 -30.16 67.43
C PHE A 142 16.95 -30.11 68.94
N LEU A 143 16.66 -31.26 69.56
CA LEU A 143 16.41 -31.38 70.99
C LEU A 143 17.71 -31.70 71.75
N GLY A 144 18.49 -30.66 72.04
CA GLY A 144 19.75 -30.73 72.78
C GLY A 144 20.44 -29.37 72.90
N PRO A 145 21.57 -29.27 73.60
CA PRO A 145 22.33 -28.02 73.69
C PRO A 145 22.81 -27.56 72.31
N ALA A 146 22.84 -26.24 72.12
CA ALA A 146 23.47 -25.61 70.96
C ALA A 146 24.99 -25.85 70.97
N SER A 147 25.62 -25.84 69.79
CA SER A 147 27.07 -25.90 69.72
C SER A 147 27.65 -24.62 70.35
N PRO A 148 28.76 -24.69 71.12
CA PRO A 148 29.40 -23.49 71.64
C PRO A 148 29.68 -22.47 70.54
N ALA A 149 29.64 -21.18 70.88
CA ALA A 149 29.96 -20.13 69.93
C ALA A 149 31.38 -20.38 69.36
N PRO A 150 31.56 -20.32 68.03
CA PRO A 150 32.84 -20.61 67.41
C PRO A 150 33.85 -19.51 67.76
N LYS A 151 35.12 -19.89 67.98
CA LYS A 151 36.20 -18.94 68.25
C LYS A 151 36.37 -17.98 67.07
N ALA A 152 36.48 -16.69 67.38
CA ALA A 152 36.75 -15.64 66.40
C ALA A 152 38.00 -15.97 65.56
N SER A 153 37.87 -15.79 64.25
CA SER A 153 38.96 -15.94 63.28
C SER A 153 38.59 -15.31 61.94
N VAL A 154 39.61 -15.03 61.13
CA VAL A 154 39.48 -14.70 59.70
C VAL A 154 39.50 -16.01 58.89
N PRO A 155 38.57 -16.20 57.93
CA PRO A 155 38.56 -17.38 57.06
C PRO A 155 39.90 -17.57 56.33
N ARG A 156 40.43 -18.80 56.31
CA ARG A 156 41.71 -19.10 55.64
C ARG A 156 41.71 -18.77 54.14
N LEU A 157 40.56 -18.82 53.48
CA LEU A 157 40.43 -18.42 52.08
C LEU A 157 40.86 -16.97 51.85
N VAL A 158 40.52 -16.06 52.77
CA VAL A 158 41.00 -14.66 52.71
C VAL A 158 42.52 -14.67 52.73
N LYS A 159 43.14 -15.36 53.70
CA LYS A 159 44.60 -15.44 53.81
C LYS A 159 45.28 -16.07 52.58
N PHE A 160 44.61 -16.98 51.88
CA PHE A 160 45.11 -17.61 50.65
C PHE A 160 45.17 -16.56 49.53
N LEU A 161 44.04 -15.86 49.28
CA LEU A 161 43.96 -14.80 48.28
C LEU A 161 44.96 -13.67 48.55
N THR A 162 45.07 -13.20 49.80
CA THR A 162 45.93 -12.06 50.15
C THR A 162 47.42 -12.40 50.22
N ALA A 163 47.78 -13.68 50.19
CA ALA A 163 49.17 -14.13 50.19
C ALA A 163 49.63 -14.60 48.80
N ASP A 164 48.74 -14.66 47.82
CA ASP A 164 49.08 -15.02 46.45
C ASP A 164 49.83 -13.86 45.78
N GLU A 165 51.08 -14.11 45.38
CA GLU A 165 51.93 -13.12 44.71
C GLU A 165 51.37 -12.68 43.33
N ASN A 166 50.48 -13.47 42.74
CA ASN A 166 49.79 -13.13 41.48
C ASN A 166 48.62 -12.15 41.68
N LEU A 167 48.15 -12.00 42.92
CA LEU A 167 47.02 -11.15 43.26
C LEU A 167 47.49 -9.92 44.03
N TYR A 168 47.23 -8.75 43.46
CA TYR A 168 47.27 -7.51 44.22
C TYR A 168 45.91 -7.27 44.86
N CYS A 169 45.89 -7.13 46.18
CA CYS A 169 44.68 -6.92 46.94
C CYS A 169 44.71 -5.53 47.58
N SER A 170 43.65 -4.73 47.39
CA SER A 170 43.60 -3.39 47.95
C SER A 170 42.20 -3.02 48.46
N LYS A 171 42.09 -1.92 49.19
CA LYS A 171 40.80 -1.35 49.56
C LYS A 171 40.88 0.16 49.52
N SER A 172 40.19 0.79 48.58
CA SER A 172 40.32 2.24 48.34
C SER A 172 41.80 2.64 48.20
N ASP A 173 42.53 1.98 47.31
CA ASP A 173 43.97 2.19 47.03
C ASP A 173 44.95 1.90 48.18
N LEU A 174 44.47 1.42 49.34
CA LEU A 174 45.35 0.92 50.40
C LEU A 174 45.64 -0.56 50.14
N ASP A 175 46.90 -0.92 49.99
CA ASP A 175 47.31 -2.33 49.99
C ASP A 175 46.86 -2.98 51.30
N ILE A 176 46.08 -4.05 51.21
CA ILE A 176 45.54 -4.68 52.41
C ILE A 176 46.63 -5.33 53.28
N ALA A 177 47.82 -5.59 52.75
CA ALA A 177 48.98 -6.01 53.54
C ALA A 177 49.40 -4.93 54.56
N GLU A 178 49.02 -3.67 54.34
CA GLU A 178 49.29 -2.54 55.23
C GLU A 178 48.17 -2.30 56.26
N MET A 179 47.15 -3.15 56.34
CA MET A 179 46.02 -3.00 57.29
C MET A 179 46.45 -3.03 58.76
N LEU A 180 47.66 -3.50 59.08
CA LEU A 180 48.29 -3.30 60.37
C LEU A 180 49.53 -2.40 60.21
N THR A 181 49.42 -1.16 60.67
CA THR A 181 50.44 -0.13 60.42
C THR A 181 50.92 0.53 61.72
N LYS A 182 52.24 0.69 61.84
CA LYS A 182 52.85 1.46 62.93
C LYS A 182 52.90 2.95 62.58
N VAL A 183 52.78 3.82 63.58
CA VAL A 183 52.98 5.27 63.43
C VAL A 183 54.31 5.69 64.05
N ALA A 184 55.20 6.29 63.25
CA ALA A 184 56.53 6.73 63.66
C ALA A 184 57.04 7.92 62.83
N THR A 185 57.97 8.72 63.37
CA THR A 185 58.60 9.85 62.66
C THR A 185 59.64 9.42 61.62
N GLN A 186 60.36 8.32 61.88
CA GLN A 186 61.32 7.76 60.92
C GLN A 186 60.65 6.63 60.13
N ALA A 187 60.59 6.81 58.81
CA ALA A 187 60.04 5.84 57.85
C ALA A 187 60.99 4.62 57.74
N GLY A 188 60.96 3.74 58.73
CA GLY A 188 61.34 2.34 58.51
C GLY A 188 60.29 1.65 57.64
N ALA A 189 60.62 0.48 57.07
CA ALA A 189 59.68 -0.32 56.30
C ALA A 189 58.42 -0.64 57.14
N GLY A 190 57.24 -0.23 56.66
CA GLY A 190 55.94 -0.53 57.28
C GLY A 190 55.45 0.45 58.37
N ALA A 191 56.02 1.66 58.47
CA ALA A 191 55.51 2.71 59.38
C ALA A 191 55.14 3.99 58.64
N ILE A 192 54.07 4.66 59.09
CA ILE A 192 53.59 5.94 58.54
C ILE A 192 53.86 7.10 59.50
N SER A 193 54.02 8.30 58.96
CA SER A 193 54.14 9.51 59.79
C SER A 193 52.80 9.90 60.41
N ALA A 194 52.82 10.66 61.52
CA ALA A 194 51.62 11.26 62.10
C ALA A 194 50.82 12.11 61.08
N SER A 195 51.51 12.78 60.15
CA SER A 195 50.85 13.55 59.08
C SER A 195 50.15 12.65 58.05
N THR A 196 50.77 11.53 57.69
CA THR A 196 50.20 10.53 56.78
C THR A 196 48.98 9.87 57.41
N PHE A 197 49.06 9.52 58.70
CA PHE A 197 47.92 9.01 59.47
C PHE A 197 46.70 9.94 59.37
N TRP A 198 46.88 11.24 59.65
CA TRP A 198 45.76 12.19 59.55
C TRP A 198 45.26 12.41 58.13
N LYS A 199 46.13 12.32 57.10
CA LYS A 199 45.67 12.32 55.70
C LYS A 199 44.75 11.13 55.41
N LEU A 200 45.06 9.94 55.91
CA LEU A 200 44.20 8.76 55.77
C LEU A 200 42.87 8.91 56.52
N VAL A 201 42.91 9.40 57.78
CA VAL A 201 41.70 9.62 58.59
C VAL A 201 40.75 10.63 57.91
N MET A 202 41.29 11.66 57.26
CA MET A 202 40.51 12.73 56.62
C MET A 202 40.08 12.39 55.18
N ARG A 203 40.51 11.26 54.61
CA ARG A 203 40.23 10.89 53.22
C ARG A 203 38.75 10.50 53.07
N SER A 204 37.99 11.26 52.28
CA SER A 204 36.52 11.17 52.19
C SER A 204 36.00 9.98 51.37
N ASP A 205 36.83 9.39 50.53
CA ASP A 205 36.53 8.23 49.67
C ASP A 205 36.86 6.88 50.33
N ARG A 206 37.43 6.89 51.54
CA ARG A 206 37.92 5.69 52.22
C ARG A 206 36.78 4.77 52.66
N GLU A 207 36.82 3.52 52.20
CA GLU A 207 35.80 2.50 52.48
C GLU A 207 36.14 1.53 53.61
N TYR A 208 37.26 1.76 54.29
CA TYR A 208 37.65 1.02 55.50
C TYR A 208 37.66 1.94 56.72
N PRO A 209 37.21 1.52 57.91
CA PRO A 209 37.43 2.22 59.15
C PRO A 209 38.92 2.20 59.55
N ILE A 210 39.35 3.16 60.37
CA ILE A 210 40.68 3.16 61.00
C ILE A 210 40.47 2.99 62.49
N VAL A 211 41.19 2.05 63.12
CA VAL A 211 41.25 1.90 64.57
C VAL A 211 42.60 2.40 65.04
N TYR A 212 42.62 3.53 65.74
CA TYR A 212 43.83 4.03 66.37
C TYR A 212 43.89 3.61 67.83
N ILE A 213 44.96 2.91 68.20
CA ILE A 213 45.22 2.42 69.55
C ILE A 213 46.34 3.28 70.15
N ALA A 214 45.98 4.13 71.12
CA ALA A 214 46.95 4.95 71.83
C ALA A 214 47.76 4.12 72.83
N LEU A 215 48.89 4.66 73.27
CA LEU A 215 49.69 4.00 74.30
C LEU A 215 49.27 4.45 75.69
N ASP A 216 49.40 3.54 76.63
CA ASP A 216 49.51 3.87 78.04
C ASP A 216 50.84 4.61 78.27
N LYS A 217 50.78 5.81 78.86
CA LYS A 217 51.95 6.66 79.15
C LYS A 217 52.86 6.10 80.23
N GLU A 218 52.35 5.27 81.14
CA GLU A 218 53.12 4.65 82.21
C GLU A 218 53.83 3.39 81.73
N THR A 219 53.13 2.51 81.00
CA THR A 219 53.69 1.23 80.56
C THR A 219 54.32 1.28 79.17
N GLY A 220 54.01 2.30 78.37
CA GLY A 220 54.42 2.43 76.97
C GLY A 220 53.78 1.40 76.03
N LYS A 221 52.79 0.64 76.51
CA LYS A 221 52.12 -0.42 75.74
C LYS A 221 50.84 0.09 75.08
N PRO A 222 50.44 -0.47 73.93
CA PRO A 222 49.13 -0.22 73.34
C PRO A 222 47.98 -0.56 74.30
N ALA A 223 46.91 0.25 74.30
CA ALA A 223 45.76 0.08 75.18
C ALA A 223 45.06 -1.29 75.02
N ILE A 224 45.09 -1.84 73.80
CA ILE A 224 44.72 -3.21 73.47
C ILE A 224 45.78 -3.79 72.52
N ASP A 225 45.87 -5.11 72.43
CA ASP A 225 46.81 -5.82 71.58
C ASP A 225 46.49 -5.60 70.07
N PRO A 226 47.32 -4.86 69.31
CA PRO A 226 47.03 -4.55 67.92
C PRO A 226 47.07 -5.77 67.01
N GLU A 227 47.94 -6.73 67.29
CA GLU A 227 48.11 -7.95 66.49
C GLU A 227 46.91 -8.89 66.67
N LYS A 228 46.43 -9.06 67.91
CA LYS A 228 45.20 -9.81 68.15
C LYS A 228 43.97 -9.17 67.51
N LEU A 229 43.90 -7.83 67.52
CA LEU A 229 42.81 -7.12 66.85
C LEU A 229 42.83 -7.37 65.33
N ASP A 230 44.02 -7.34 64.73
CA ASP A 230 44.21 -7.63 63.29
C ASP A 230 43.82 -9.07 62.95
N GLU A 231 44.24 -10.05 63.76
CA GLU A 231 43.88 -11.46 63.59
C GLU A 231 42.36 -11.73 63.56
N GLU A 232 41.55 -10.84 64.15
CA GLU A 232 40.10 -10.92 64.19
C GLU A 232 39.38 -10.01 63.18
N LEU A 233 40.03 -8.96 62.68
CA LEU A 233 39.41 -7.97 61.80
C LEU A 233 39.91 -8.00 60.36
N TYR A 234 41.16 -8.42 60.11
CA TYR A 234 41.81 -8.36 58.81
C TYR A 234 40.90 -8.88 57.67
N PRO A 235 40.70 -8.17 56.55
CA PRO A 235 41.20 -6.83 56.18
C PRO A 235 40.14 -5.72 56.35
N ASN A 236 39.20 -5.85 57.30
CA ASN A 236 38.06 -4.95 57.42
C ASN A 236 38.37 -3.58 58.02
N ALA A 237 39.53 -3.37 58.64
CA ALA A 237 39.91 -2.12 59.26
C ALA A 237 41.41 -1.91 59.19
N LEU A 238 41.84 -0.66 58.99
CA LEU A 238 43.23 -0.26 59.15
C LEU A 238 43.51 0.00 60.64
N ILE A 239 44.34 -0.83 61.24
CA ILE A 239 44.77 -0.72 62.63
C ILE A 239 46.07 0.09 62.67
N CYS A 240 46.05 1.19 63.41
CA CYS A 240 47.18 2.08 63.58
C CYS A 240 47.56 2.17 65.06
N TYR A 241 48.84 2.04 65.37
CA TYR A 241 49.34 2.26 66.73
C TYR A 241 50.75 2.89 66.68
N PRO A 242 51.08 3.80 67.60
CA PRO A 242 52.37 4.47 67.60
C PRO A 242 53.47 3.56 68.19
N THR A 243 54.72 3.76 67.77
CA THR A 243 55.86 2.95 68.25
C THR A 243 56.42 3.38 69.60
N SER A 244 56.10 4.60 70.04
CA SER A 244 56.52 5.14 71.34
C SER A 244 55.58 6.25 71.80
N VAL A 245 55.65 6.63 73.08
CA VAL A 245 54.84 7.72 73.65
C VAL A 245 55.09 9.06 72.94
N ALA A 246 56.33 9.31 72.49
CA ALA A 246 56.67 10.53 71.75
C ALA A 246 55.96 10.59 70.38
N GLU A 247 55.77 9.44 69.74
CA GLU A 247 55.05 9.29 68.48
C GLU A 247 53.53 9.40 68.68
N ASP A 248 53.01 8.85 69.77
CA ASP A 248 51.61 9.05 70.16
C ASP A 248 51.31 10.55 70.33
N ASP A 249 52.14 11.26 71.12
CA ASP A 249 52.00 12.71 71.29
C ASP A 249 52.15 13.46 69.95
N ALA A 250 52.97 12.97 69.01
CA ALA A 250 53.08 13.55 67.67
C ALA A 250 51.79 13.41 66.86
N VAL A 251 51.11 12.26 66.94
CA VAL A 251 49.78 12.06 66.36
C VAL A 251 48.79 13.05 66.95
N GLN A 252 48.77 13.23 68.28
CA GLN A 252 47.84 14.17 68.91
C GLN A 252 48.10 15.63 68.51
N ARG A 253 49.38 16.03 68.39
CA ARG A 253 49.78 17.38 67.96
C ARG A 253 49.42 17.65 66.50
N ALA A 254 49.56 16.67 65.62
CA ALA A 254 49.27 16.80 64.20
C ALA A 254 47.77 16.77 63.85
N CYS A 255 46.90 16.53 64.83
CA CYS A 255 45.46 16.41 64.61
C CYS A 255 44.82 17.71 64.08
N PRO A 256 44.18 17.70 62.90
CA PRO A 256 43.62 18.89 62.28
C PRO A 256 42.32 19.37 62.97
N ILE A 257 41.59 18.46 63.65
CA ILE A 257 40.35 18.76 64.36
C ILE A 257 40.47 18.22 65.79
N PRO A 258 40.65 19.07 66.82
CA PRO A 258 40.94 18.63 68.19
C PRO A 258 39.98 17.58 68.77
N ASP A 259 38.69 17.61 68.39
CA ASP A 259 37.67 16.65 68.85
C ASP A 259 37.88 15.21 68.33
N LEU A 260 38.70 15.04 67.30
CA LEU A 260 39.07 13.74 66.74
C LEU A 260 40.24 13.06 67.49
N ARG A 261 40.91 13.75 68.42
CA ARG A 261 42.08 13.19 69.13
C ARG A 261 41.76 11.91 69.90
N CYS A 262 42.73 11.01 69.98
CA CYS A 262 42.65 9.77 70.74
C CYS A 262 43.76 9.80 71.80
N TYR A 263 43.42 10.18 73.04
CA TYR A 263 44.42 10.41 74.09
C TYR A 263 45.02 9.10 74.62
N THR A 264 45.98 9.19 75.54
CA THR A 264 46.64 8.02 76.13
C THR A 264 45.65 6.98 76.69
N ASP A 265 46.05 5.71 76.64
CA ASP A 265 45.30 4.55 77.18
C ASP A 265 43.85 4.51 76.68
N SER A 266 43.67 4.76 75.39
CA SER A 266 42.35 4.80 74.76
C SER A 266 42.40 4.34 73.30
N VAL A 267 41.22 4.03 72.76
CA VAL A 267 41.06 3.55 71.39
C VAL A 267 40.03 4.43 70.69
N ARG A 268 40.28 4.81 69.44
CA ARG A 268 39.30 5.54 68.62
C ARG A 268 39.10 4.85 67.28
N VAL A 269 37.84 4.73 66.89
CA VAL A 269 37.42 4.18 65.60
C VAL A 269 36.97 5.31 64.69
N TYR A 270 37.69 5.56 63.61
CA TYR A 270 37.33 6.53 62.58
C TYR A 270 36.57 5.83 61.45
N GLN A 271 35.25 6.02 61.43
CA GLN A 271 34.34 5.47 60.42
C GLN A 271 34.69 5.82 58.96
N THR A 272 34.14 5.03 58.04
CA THR A 272 34.30 5.15 56.58
C THR A 272 33.64 6.41 56.02
N ARG A 273 34.10 6.82 54.84
CA ARG A 273 33.57 7.94 54.05
C ARG A 273 33.27 9.18 54.92
N PRO A 274 34.28 9.76 55.59
CA PRO A 274 34.07 10.88 56.49
C PRO A 274 33.66 12.15 55.73
N ASN A 275 32.74 12.92 56.30
CA ASN A 275 32.31 14.21 55.74
C ASN A 275 32.40 15.34 56.77
N PHE A 276 33.53 16.06 56.76
CA PHE A 276 33.76 17.19 57.65
C PHE A 276 33.32 18.55 57.06
N GLY A 277 32.59 18.55 55.94
CA GLY A 277 32.12 19.77 55.26
C GLY A 277 30.80 20.32 55.80
N GLY A 278 30.65 21.66 55.79
CA GLY A 278 29.40 22.36 56.07
C GLY A 278 28.82 22.13 57.48
N ASP A 279 27.49 22.18 57.58
CA ASP A 279 26.74 22.04 58.84
C ASP A 279 26.78 20.61 59.43
N ASN A 280 27.28 19.63 58.66
CA ASN A 280 27.32 18.22 59.07
C ASN A 280 28.45 17.87 60.04
N LYS A 281 29.40 18.78 60.28
CA LYS A 281 30.59 18.53 61.11
C LYS A 281 30.29 17.91 62.48
N TRP A 282 29.25 18.38 63.17
CA TRP A 282 28.89 17.87 64.49
C TRP A 282 28.34 16.44 64.48
N ASN A 283 27.59 16.08 63.43
CA ASN A 283 27.08 14.72 63.26
C ASN A 283 28.22 13.78 62.86
N GLU A 284 29.14 14.25 62.03
CA GLU A 284 30.32 13.47 61.63
C GLU A 284 31.21 13.13 62.83
N LEU A 285 31.51 14.10 63.70
CA LEU A 285 32.31 13.87 64.91
C LEU A 285 31.75 12.74 65.81
N LYS A 286 30.42 12.57 65.87
CA LYS A 286 29.77 11.52 66.67
C LYS A 286 29.90 10.12 66.06
N ARG A 287 30.14 10.00 64.76
CA ARG A 287 30.34 8.70 64.08
C ARG A 287 31.67 8.07 64.51
N HIS A 288 32.69 8.87 64.79
CA HIS A 288 34.02 8.38 65.16
C HIS A 288 34.12 8.04 66.64
N ARG A 289 33.78 6.80 67.00
CA ARG A 289 33.61 6.37 68.39
C ARG A 289 34.93 6.36 69.16
N TYR A 290 34.89 6.91 70.37
CA TYR A 290 36.02 7.03 71.27
C TYR A 290 35.81 6.20 72.54
N PHE A 291 36.73 5.28 72.82
CA PHE A 291 36.72 4.40 73.99
C PHE A 291 37.83 4.81 74.94
N THR A 292 37.46 5.52 76.01
CA THR A 292 38.40 5.86 77.09
C THR A 292 38.77 4.63 77.91
N ARG A 293 39.86 4.72 78.68
CA ARG A 293 40.23 3.68 79.65
C ARG A 293 39.05 3.22 80.52
N ARG A 294 38.32 4.18 81.08
CA ARG A 294 37.13 3.91 81.89
C ARG A 294 36.07 3.13 81.12
N ASN A 295 35.82 3.47 79.86
CA ASN A 295 34.87 2.71 79.05
C ASN A 295 35.33 1.26 78.89
N MET A 296 36.62 1.04 78.62
CA MET A 296 37.19 -0.28 78.42
C MET A 296 37.16 -1.13 79.70
N ASP A 297 37.48 -0.55 80.86
CA ASP A 297 37.42 -1.25 82.16
C ASP A 297 35.98 -1.64 82.57
N ASP A 298 34.97 -0.90 82.10
CA ASP A 298 33.55 -1.21 82.36
C ASP A 298 32.98 -2.26 81.38
N LEU A 299 33.58 -2.49 80.21
CA LEU A 299 33.10 -3.46 79.20
C LEU A 299 32.95 -4.91 79.74
N PRO A 300 33.91 -5.49 80.50
CA PRO A 300 33.73 -6.83 81.06
C PRO A 300 32.45 -7.00 81.90
N ARG A 301 32.00 -5.93 82.57
CA ARG A 301 30.77 -5.93 83.38
C ARG A 301 29.52 -5.87 82.51
N LEU A 302 29.60 -5.22 81.36
CA LEU A 302 28.48 -5.07 80.42
C LEU A 302 28.34 -6.26 79.48
N MET A 303 29.41 -7.04 79.28
CA MET A 303 29.51 -8.10 78.27
C MET A 303 29.78 -9.47 78.90
N HIS A 304 28.83 -9.96 79.69
CA HIS A 304 28.93 -11.28 80.33
C HIS A 304 29.12 -12.42 79.30
N GLY A 305 30.17 -13.22 79.48
CA GLY A 305 30.44 -14.40 78.65
C GLY A 305 31.27 -14.16 77.40
N ALA A 306 31.78 -12.94 77.17
CA ALA A 306 32.77 -12.71 76.11
C ALA A 306 34.08 -13.45 76.46
N SER A 307 34.60 -14.23 75.52
CA SER A 307 35.93 -14.84 75.62
C SER A 307 36.96 -13.91 74.97
N GLY A 308 38.03 -13.55 75.70
CA GLY A 308 39.07 -12.64 75.20
C GLY A 308 38.91 -11.19 75.66
N ASP A 309 39.53 -10.25 74.95
CA ASP A 309 39.44 -8.82 75.24
C ASP A 309 38.06 -8.27 74.82
N PRO A 310 37.26 -7.69 75.73
CA PRO A 310 35.91 -7.24 75.43
C PRO A 310 35.81 -6.17 74.36
N LEU A 311 36.83 -5.29 74.23
CA LEU A 311 36.82 -4.27 73.19
C LEU A 311 37.11 -4.90 71.83
N ILE A 312 38.06 -5.83 71.74
CA ILE A 312 38.31 -6.58 70.50
C ILE A 312 37.03 -7.28 70.03
N PHE A 313 36.34 -7.96 70.95
CA PHE A 313 35.07 -8.63 70.64
C PHE A 313 33.99 -7.64 70.14
N LEU A 314 33.84 -6.49 70.79
CA LEU A 314 32.91 -5.45 70.38
C LEU A 314 33.23 -4.91 68.98
N LEU A 315 34.51 -4.64 68.70
CA LEU A 315 34.97 -4.17 67.39
C LEU A 315 34.75 -5.24 66.30
N ARG A 316 34.98 -6.51 66.61
CA ARG A 316 34.67 -7.62 65.69
C ARG A 316 33.20 -7.68 65.34
N GLN A 317 32.31 -7.59 66.35
CA GLN A 317 30.88 -7.57 66.10
C GLN A 317 30.49 -6.42 65.17
N ALA A 318 31.00 -5.22 65.44
CA ALA A 318 30.65 -4.03 64.69
C ALA A 318 31.23 -3.99 63.26
N LEU A 319 32.45 -4.48 63.06
CA LEU A 319 33.19 -4.28 61.80
C LEU A 319 33.22 -5.53 60.89
N SER A 320 33.06 -6.72 61.47
CA SER A 320 33.13 -8.01 60.76
C SER A 320 31.85 -8.84 60.83
N GLN A 321 30.83 -8.43 61.60
CA GLN A 321 29.56 -9.17 61.75
C GLN A 321 28.31 -8.30 61.50
N ASP A 322 28.46 -7.24 60.71
CA ASP A 322 27.34 -6.39 60.29
C ASP A 322 26.55 -7.01 59.12
N VAL A 323 25.24 -7.17 59.31
CA VAL A 323 24.31 -7.84 58.39
C VAL A 323 23.90 -6.94 57.22
N HIS A 324 24.04 -5.60 57.33
CA HIS A 324 23.70 -4.66 56.25
C HIS A 324 24.53 -4.87 54.98
N PHE A 325 25.58 -5.70 55.05
CA PHE A 325 26.36 -6.14 53.91
C PHE A 325 25.56 -6.96 52.86
N TYR A 326 24.45 -7.62 53.24
CA TYR A 326 23.56 -8.28 52.28
C TYR A 326 22.60 -7.33 51.56
N GLU A 327 22.41 -6.13 52.10
CA GLU A 327 21.44 -5.14 51.61
C GLU A 327 22.10 -4.14 50.64
N THR A 328 23.42 -4.18 50.49
CA THR A 328 24.12 -3.40 49.47
C THR A 328 24.00 -4.10 48.13
N GLU A 329 23.88 -3.34 47.03
CA GLU A 329 23.98 -3.85 45.66
C GLU A 329 25.39 -4.41 45.35
N GLU A 330 26.24 -4.58 46.37
CA GLU A 330 27.64 -4.92 46.21
C GLU A 330 27.93 -6.43 46.28
N PHE A 331 27.07 -7.19 46.97
CA PHE A 331 27.18 -8.63 47.10
C PHE A 331 26.17 -9.33 46.20
N VAL A 332 26.64 -10.24 45.33
CA VAL A 332 25.76 -11.10 44.52
C VAL A 332 25.86 -12.56 44.95
N THR A 333 24.71 -13.19 45.19
CA THR A 333 24.60 -14.61 45.54
C THR A 333 24.60 -15.49 44.28
N VAL A 334 24.72 -16.81 44.45
CA VAL A 334 24.58 -17.77 43.34
C VAL A 334 23.20 -17.63 42.68
N GLU A 335 22.16 -17.45 43.48
CA GLU A 335 20.79 -17.25 43.01
C GLU A 335 20.68 -15.96 42.19
N ASP A 336 21.26 -14.84 42.64
CA ASP A 336 21.22 -13.57 41.91
C ASP A 336 21.88 -13.69 40.54
N VAL A 337 23.09 -14.26 40.47
CA VAL A 337 23.82 -14.48 39.22
C VAL A 337 23.03 -15.38 38.26
N VAL A 338 22.36 -16.42 38.77
CA VAL A 338 21.46 -17.27 37.97
C VAL A 338 20.26 -16.49 37.46
N GLN A 339 19.69 -15.58 38.24
CA GLN A 339 18.58 -14.74 37.79
C GLN A 339 19.03 -13.72 36.74
N HIS A 340 20.14 -13.02 36.96
CA HIS A 340 20.70 -12.08 35.98
C HIS A 340 20.97 -12.75 34.64
N LYS A 341 21.53 -13.98 34.66
CA LYS A 341 21.71 -14.77 33.45
C LYS A 341 20.40 -15.06 32.72
N LYS A 342 19.35 -15.49 33.42
CA LYS A 342 18.03 -15.75 32.81
C LYS A 342 17.41 -14.47 32.25
N VAL A 343 17.53 -13.36 32.97
CA VAL A 343 17.01 -12.06 32.53
C VAL A 343 17.72 -11.60 31.25
N ALA A 344 19.04 -11.77 31.17
CA ALA A 344 19.80 -11.44 29.97
C ALA A 344 19.45 -12.36 28.78
N GLU A 345 19.26 -13.67 29.00
CA GLU A 345 18.78 -14.61 27.98
C GLU A 345 17.41 -14.16 27.42
N ILE A 346 16.46 -13.82 28.31
CA ILE A 346 15.13 -13.32 27.92
C ILE A 346 15.24 -11.98 27.17
N ARG A 347 16.12 -11.07 27.62
CA ARG A 347 16.36 -9.77 26.95
C ARG A 347 16.84 -9.98 25.52
N ASN A 348 17.81 -10.86 25.32
CA ASN A 348 18.35 -11.15 23.99
C ASN A 348 17.31 -11.84 23.10
N ASP A 349 16.53 -12.78 23.63
CA ASP A 349 15.43 -13.41 22.90
C ASP A 349 14.36 -12.39 22.47
N LEU A 350 14.07 -11.41 23.34
CA LEU A 350 13.14 -10.31 23.06
C LEU A 350 13.68 -9.42 21.93
N GLU A 351 14.95 -9.03 22.00
CA GLU A 351 15.61 -8.22 20.97
C GLU A 351 15.59 -8.93 19.60
N MET A 352 15.94 -10.21 19.56
CA MET A 352 15.84 -11.02 18.33
C MET A 352 14.40 -11.15 17.82
N ALA A 353 13.41 -11.20 18.70
CA ALA A 353 12.01 -11.23 18.32
C ALA A 353 11.53 -9.89 17.74
N ASP A 354 11.97 -8.77 18.31
CA ASP A 354 11.67 -7.42 17.82
C ASP A 354 12.33 -7.16 16.46
N GLU A 355 13.56 -7.60 16.24
CA GLU A 355 14.22 -7.56 14.92
C GLU A 355 13.42 -8.34 13.88
N ARG A 356 13.00 -9.57 14.20
CA ARG A 356 12.15 -10.38 13.31
C ARG A 356 10.80 -9.73 13.05
N LEU A 357 10.20 -9.11 14.07
CA LEU A 357 8.93 -8.40 13.92
C LEU A 357 9.08 -7.22 12.95
N SER A 358 10.16 -6.45 13.08
CA SER A 358 10.49 -5.34 12.17
C SER A 358 10.69 -5.83 10.73
N GLU A 359 11.41 -6.95 10.54
CA GLU A 359 11.57 -7.58 9.22
C GLU A 359 10.21 -8.00 8.62
N TYR A 360 9.35 -8.66 9.41
CA TYR A 360 8.01 -9.04 8.96
C TYR A 360 7.13 -7.84 8.64
N GLN A 361 7.20 -6.76 9.43
CA GLN A 361 6.46 -5.53 9.14
C GLN A 361 6.91 -4.90 7.82
N SER A 362 8.22 -4.83 7.57
CA SER A 362 8.78 -4.39 6.28
C SER A 362 8.30 -5.28 5.13
N ARG A 363 8.34 -6.61 5.30
CA ARG A 363 7.85 -7.55 4.27
C ARG A 363 6.36 -7.40 4.00
N ILE A 364 5.53 -7.21 5.04
CA ILE A 364 4.09 -6.96 4.90
C ILE A 364 3.84 -5.65 4.15
N SER A 365 4.57 -4.57 4.45
CA SER A 365 4.43 -3.31 3.71
C SER A 365 4.77 -3.46 2.23
N THR A 366 5.84 -4.18 1.91
CA THR A 366 6.26 -4.47 0.52
C THR A 366 5.20 -5.30 -0.22
N LEU A 367 4.65 -6.33 0.43
CA LEU A 367 3.58 -7.15 -0.14
C LEU A 367 2.29 -6.35 -0.34
N ARG A 368 1.93 -5.45 0.59
CA ARG A 368 0.78 -4.56 0.45
C ARG A 368 0.94 -3.61 -0.74
N GLN A 369 2.12 -3.03 -0.91
CA GLN A 369 2.43 -2.19 -2.07
C GLN A 369 2.31 -2.99 -3.37
N GLY A 370 2.94 -4.18 -3.44
CA GLY A 370 2.86 -5.04 -4.61
C GLY A 370 1.43 -5.53 -4.91
N PHE A 371 0.59 -5.73 -3.89
CA PHE A 371 -0.82 -6.07 -4.07
C PHE A 371 -1.61 -4.89 -4.64
N ALA A 372 -1.39 -3.68 -4.13
CA ALA A 372 -2.03 -2.47 -4.66
C ALA A 372 -1.65 -2.19 -6.12
N GLU A 373 -0.37 -2.38 -6.48
CA GLU A 373 0.11 -2.24 -7.86
C GLU A 373 -0.53 -3.29 -8.78
N ARG A 374 -0.63 -4.55 -8.36
CA ARG A 374 -1.33 -5.59 -9.13
C ARG A 374 -2.82 -5.32 -9.27
N GLN A 375 -3.47 -4.84 -8.23
CA GLN A 375 -4.89 -4.52 -8.27
C GLN A 375 -5.17 -3.37 -9.26
N LYS A 376 -4.29 -2.37 -9.31
CA LYS A 376 -4.35 -1.30 -10.32
C LYS A 376 -4.13 -1.84 -11.74
N ALA A 377 -3.11 -2.68 -11.94
CA ALA A 377 -2.84 -3.30 -13.23
C ALA A 377 -3.98 -4.19 -13.73
N LEU A 378 -4.65 -4.92 -12.82
CA LEU A 378 -5.82 -5.72 -13.14
C LEU A 378 -6.98 -4.84 -13.62
N HIS A 379 -7.23 -3.73 -12.94
CA HIS A 379 -8.28 -2.79 -13.33
C HIS A 379 -7.99 -2.15 -14.70
N GLU A 380 -6.75 -1.72 -14.94
CA GLU A 380 -6.33 -1.21 -16.27
C GLU A 380 -6.45 -2.28 -17.37
N GLN A 381 -6.26 -3.56 -17.03
CA GLN A 381 -6.44 -4.67 -17.95
C GLN A 381 -7.92 -4.93 -18.26
N GLU A 382 -8.81 -4.90 -17.25
CA GLU A 382 -10.26 -5.00 -17.42
C GLU A 382 -10.78 -3.88 -18.33
N GLU A 383 -10.40 -2.62 -18.08
CA GLU A 383 -10.80 -1.48 -18.94
C GLU A 383 -10.34 -1.67 -20.40
N ARG A 384 -9.13 -2.18 -20.63
CA ARG A 384 -8.66 -2.51 -21.98
C ARG A 384 -9.44 -3.64 -22.61
N GLN A 385 -9.82 -4.64 -21.81
CA GLN A 385 -10.58 -5.79 -22.29
C GLN A 385 -11.99 -5.38 -22.71
N ASP A 386 -12.63 -4.51 -21.93
CA ASP A 386 -13.93 -3.93 -22.24
C ASP A 386 -13.86 -3.08 -23.52
N ALA A 387 -12.84 -2.23 -23.66
CA ALA A 387 -12.64 -1.43 -24.88
C ALA A 387 -12.43 -2.30 -26.13
N ILE A 388 -11.63 -3.37 -26.03
CA ILE A 388 -11.46 -4.33 -27.13
C ILE A 388 -12.77 -5.06 -27.42
N SER A 389 -13.54 -5.44 -26.39
CA SER A 389 -14.84 -6.10 -26.57
C SER A 389 -15.80 -5.21 -27.36
N GLU A 390 -15.92 -3.94 -26.97
CA GLU A 390 -16.76 -2.95 -27.67
C GLU A 390 -16.31 -2.76 -29.13
N GLU A 391 -15.00 -2.65 -29.38
CA GLU A 391 -14.46 -2.56 -30.74
C GLU A 391 -14.75 -3.83 -31.56
N THR A 392 -14.65 -5.02 -30.96
CA THR A 392 -14.98 -6.27 -31.65
C THR A 392 -16.46 -6.41 -31.96
N GLU A 393 -17.35 -5.94 -31.08
CA GLU A 393 -18.79 -5.91 -31.33
C GLU A 393 -19.12 -4.99 -32.51
N ASP A 394 -18.58 -3.77 -32.53
CA ASP A 394 -18.78 -2.82 -33.64
C ASP A 394 -18.23 -3.36 -34.97
N LEU A 395 -17.02 -3.94 -34.96
CA LEU A 395 -16.45 -4.59 -36.15
C LEU A 395 -17.27 -5.79 -36.62
N SER A 396 -17.82 -6.59 -35.69
CA SER A 396 -18.68 -7.72 -36.03
C SER A 396 -20.00 -7.26 -36.68
N ALA A 397 -20.59 -6.17 -36.18
CA ALA A 397 -21.80 -5.58 -36.75
C ALA A 397 -21.55 -5.02 -38.15
N LYS A 398 -20.43 -4.31 -38.35
CA LYS A 398 -20.00 -3.82 -39.68
C LYS A 398 -19.76 -4.95 -40.67
N LEU A 399 -19.14 -6.04 -40.23
CA LEU A 399 -18.90 -7.22 -41.08
C LEU A 399 -20.21 -7.88 -41.50
N GLU A 400 -21.20 -7.96 -40.59
CA GLU A 400 -22.50 -8.54 -40.90
C GLU A 400 -23.33 -7.67 -41.86
N ASP A 401 -23.29 -6.34 -41.71
CA ASP A 401 -23.91 -5.41 -42.67
C ASP A 401 -23.27 -5.57 -44.08
N GLU A 402 -21.96 -5.68 -44.16
CA GLU A 402 -21.25 -5.86 -45.43
C GLU A 402 -21.55 -7.22 -46.08
N LYS A 403 -21.68 -8.31 -45.29
CA LYS A 403 -22.15 -9.61 -45.79
C LYS A 403 -23.55 -9.53 -46.36
N ASN A 404 -24.48 -8.86 -45.67
CA ASN A 404 -25.86 -8.69 -46.14
C ASN A 404 -25.91 -7.89 -47.45
N ARG A 405 -25.10 -6.83 -47.56
CA ARG A 405 -24.95 -6.08 -48.83
C ARG A 405 -24.41 -6.94 -49.96
N ARG A 406 -23.40 -7.77 -49.70
CA ARG A 406 -22.88 -8.72 -50.70
C ARG A 406 -23.93 -9.73 -51.13
N LEU A 407 -24.67 -10.32 -50.19
CA LEU A 407 -25.71 -11.30 -50.51
C LEU A 407 -26.81 -10.67 -51.37
N GLN A 408 -27.24 -9.46 -51.06
CA GLN A 408 -28.20 -8.73 -51.88
C GLN A 408 -27.66 -8.47 -53.29
N SER A 409 -26.40 -8.03 -53.40
CA SER A 409 -25.76 -7.81 -54.70
C SER A 409 -25.64 -9.10 -55.53
N GLU A 410 -25.40 -10.25 -54.91
CA GLU A 410 -25.36 -11.54 -55.61
C GLU A 410 -26.74 -11.94 -56.13
N GLN A 411 -27.79 -11.75 -55.32
CA GLN A 411 -29.18 -11.99 -55.73
C GLN A 411 -29.61 -11.11 -56.91
N ASP A 412 -29.22 -9.83 -56.88
CA ASP A 412 -29.54 -8.88 -57.95
C ASP A 412 -28.84 -9.26 -59.27
N VAL A 413 -27.58 -9.75 -59.21
CA VAL A 413 -26.83 -10.24 -60.39
C VAL A 413 -27.47 -11.50 -60.95
N GLU A 414 -27.90 -12.44 -60.11
CA GLU A 414 -28.55 -13.67 -60.55
C GLU A 414 -29.92 -13.40 -61.20
N ALA A 415 -30.69 -12.46 -60.66
CA ALA A 415 -31.95 -12.01 -61.27
C ALA A 415 -31.73 -11.38 -62.66
N ALA A 416 -30.67 -10.57 -62.82
CA ALA A 416 -30.31 -9.95 -64.10
C ALA A 416 -29.87 -10.98 -65.16
N LEU A 417 -29.11 -12.01 -64.75
CA LEU A 417 -28.70 -13.10 -65.65
C LEU A 417 -29.91 -13.91 -66.16
N ASN A 418 -30.85 -14.26 -65.26
CA ASN A 418 -32.07 -14.98 -65.64
C ASN A 418 -32.93 -14.18 -66.63
N LEU A 419 -33.03 -12.86 -66.42
CA LEU A 419 -33.76 -11.99 -67.34
C LEU A 419 -33.07 -11.90 -68.72
N ALA A 420 -31.74 -11.82 -68.75
CA ALA A 420 -30.97 -11.81 -69.99
C ALA A 420 -31.18 -13.12 -70.79
N GLU A 421 -31.17 -14.27 -70.13
CA GLU A 421 -31.42 -15.57 -70.77
C GLU A 421 -32.84 -15.65 -71.38
N GLN A 422 -33.85 -15.15 -70.66
CA GLN A 422 -35.22 -15.10 -71.19
C GLN A 422 -35.32 -14.23 -72.45
N THR A 423 -34.70 -13.05 -72.44
CA THR A 423 -34.73 -12.13 -73.60
C THR A 423 -33.99 -12.70 -74.82
N GLU A 424 -32.91 -13.47 -74.63
CA GLU A 424 -32.19 -14.10 -75.74
C GLU A 424 -33.04 -15.21 -76.40
N ASN A 425 -33.79 -15.96 -75.60
CA ASN A 425 -34.69 -17.00 -76.09
C ASN A 425 -35.86 -16.41 -76.88
N GLU A 426 -36.45 -15.30 -76.42
CA GLU A 426 -37.49 -14.58 -77.16
C GLU A 426 -36.98 -14.05 -78.52
N LEU A 427 -35.75 -13.52 -78.56
CA LEU A 427 -35.12 -13.06 -79.81
C LEU A 427 -34.87 -14.18 -80.82
N LYS A 428 -34.53 -15.40 -80.34
CA LYS A 428 -34.39 -16.58 -81.21
C LYS A 428 -35.72 -16.98 -81.83
N GLN A 429 -36.81 -16.91 -81.06
CA GLN A 429 -38.15 -17.26 -81.53
C GLN A 429 -38.64 -16.30 -82.62
N ILE A 430 -38.52 -14.99 -82.39
CA ILE A 430 -38.92 -13.95 -83.35
C ILE A 430 -38.16 -14.06 -84.69
N ARG A 431 -36.89 -14.48 -84.65
CA ARG A 431 -36.09 -14.70 -85.86
C ARG A 431 -36.57 -15.88 -86.71
N ALA A 432 -37.08 -16.93 -86.08
CA ALA A 432 -37.63 -18.08 -86.79
C ALA A 432 -38.92 -17.70 -87.54
N ASP A 433 -39.82 -16.99 -86.87
CA ASP A 433 -41.12 -16.56 -87.43
C ASP A 433 -40.94 -15.61 -88.63
N TYR A 434 -39.94 -14.73 -88.58
CA TYR A 434 -39.60 -13.82 -89.70
C TYR A 434 -39.14 -14.57 -90.96
N SER A 435 -38.44 -15.69 -90.82
CA SER A 435 -37.96 -16.50 -91.95
C SER A 435 -39.11 -17.19 -92.68
N GLU A 436 -40.12 -17.64 -91.95
CA GLU A 436 -41.27 -18.39 -92.49
C GLU A 436 -42.21 -17.46 -93.29
N LEU A 437 -42.49 -16.27 -92.75
CA LEU A 437 -43.30 -15.24 -93.43
C LEU A 437 -42.69 -14.76 -94.77
N LEU A 438 -41.36 -14.79 -94.90
CA LEU A 438 -40.63 -14.37 -96.09
C LEU A 438 -40.80 -15.36 -97.25
N GLN A 439 -40.88 -16.65 -96.96
CA GLN A 439 -41.08 -17.72 -97.95
C GLN A 439 -42.51 -17.69 -98.52
N GLU A 440 -43.50 -17.39 -97.67
CA GLU A 440 -44.90 -17.29 -98.05
C GLU A 440 -45.15 -16.12 -99.03
N ASN A 441 -44.47 -14.99 -98.81
CA ASN A 441 -44.53 -13.78 -99.65
C ASN A 441 -44.07 -14.02 -101.11
N TYR A 442 -43.09 -14.89 -101.31
CA TYR A 442 -42.59 -15.22 -102.67
C TYR A 442 -43.60 -16.03 -103.48
N SER A 443 -44.36 -16.92 -102.84
CA SER A 443 -45.33 -17.80 -103.52
C SER A 443 -46.60 -17.08 -103.97
N LEU A 444 -47.04 -16.07 -103.20
CA LEU A 444 -48.25 -15.27 -103.47
C LEU A 444 -48.06 -14.25 -104.60
N LYS A 445 -46.83 -13.79 -104.84
CA LYS A 445 -46.47 -12.84 -105.92
C LYS A 445 -46.59 -13.41 -107.35
N ALA A 446 -46.59 -14.73 -107.54
CA ALA A 446 -46.70 -15.37 -108.85
C ALA A 446 -48.16 -15.54 -109.34
N LYS A 447 -49.14 -15.60 -108.41
CA LYS A 447 -50.58 -15.73 -108.72
C LYS A 447 -51.28 -14.39 -109.00
N TYR A 448 -50.67 -13.27 -108.63
CA TYR A 448 -51.26 -11.92 -108.70
C TYR A 448 -51.15 -11.22 -110.09
N ARG A 449 -50.49 -11.82 -111.10
CA ARG A 449 -50.26 -11.17 -112.41
C ARG A 449 -51.31 -11.46 -113.51
N GLY A 450 -52.33 -12.27 -113.25
CA GLY A 450 -53.21 -12.81 -114.31
C GLY A 450 -54.69 -12.42 -114.28
N LEU A 451 -55.18 -11.64 -113.31
CA LEU A 451 -56.62 -11.66 -113.00
C LEU A 451 -57.25 -10.34 -112.46
N ASN A 452 -56.75 -9.15 -112.81
CA ASN A 452 -57.51 -7.87 -112.78
C ASN A 452 -56.56 -6.67 -113.05
N ASN A 453 -56.32 -6.25 -114.29
CA ASN A 453 -57.07 -5.17 -114.95
C ASN A 453 -58.58 -5.15 -114.63
N GLU A 454 -59.05 -3.98 -114.21
CA GLU A 454 -60.40 -3.62 -113.73
C GLU A 454 -60.57 -3.64 -112.20
N SER A 455 -60.84 -2.44 -111.68
CA SER A 455 -61.05 -2.05 -110.29
C SER A 455 -59.76 -1.74 -109.51
N ASP A 456 -59.25 -0.54 -109.79
CA ASP A 456 -58.03 0.07 -109.26
C ASP A 456 -57.91 0.13 -107.72
N ALA A 457 -56.64 0.14 -107.31
CA ALA A 457 -56.07 0.22 -105.97
C ALA A 457 -56.53 1.43 -105.11
N VAL A 458 -56.15 1.41 -103.81
CA VAL A 458 -55.86 2.56 -102.90
C VAL A 458 -56.70 2.58 -101.60
N GLU A 459 -56.28 1.86 -100.53
CA GLU A 459 -56.73 2.13 -99.14
C GLU A 459 -55.84 1.48 -98.03
N GLY A 460 -54.58 1.93 -97.82
CA GLY A 460 -53.81 1.47 -96.63
C GLY A 460 -52.33 1.81 -96.50
N ASN A 461 -51.61 2.12 -97.59
CA ASN A 461 -50.45 3.05 -97.55
C ASN A 461 -50.92 4.50 -97.23
N GLN A 462 -52.23 4.61 -97.00
CA GLN A 462 -53.03 5.80 -96.88
C GLN A 462 -53.04 6.40 -95.49
N ARG A 463 -52.80 5.74 -94.35
CA ARG A 463 -52.88 6.46 -93.05
C ARG A 463 -51.68 7.39 -92.81
N GLU A 464 -50.49 7.00 -93.25
CA GLU A 464 -49.29 7.84 -93.17
C GLU A 464 -49.20 8.82 -94.36
N GLN A 465 -49.74 8.48 -95.54
CA GLN A 465 -49.90 9.41 -96.68
C GLN A 465 -51.11 10.36 -96.53
N LEU A 466 -52.23 9.97 -95.89
CA LEU A 466 -53.37 10.84 -95.51
C LEU A 466 -52.91 11.88 -94.49
N ARG A 467 -52.10 11.49 -93.51
CA ARG A 467 -51.47 12.42 -92.56
C ARG A 467 -50.57 13.47 -93.25
N LYS A 468 -50.12 13.20 -94.50
CA LYS A 468 -49.36 14.14 -95.34
C LYS A 468 -50.20 14.89 -96.40
N MET A 469 -51.31 14.33 -96.89
CA MET A 469 -52.18 14.95 -97.90
C MET A 469 -53.34 15.78 -97.29
N LEU A 470 -53.98 15.34 -96.20
CA LEU A 470 -55.11 16.06 -95.60
C LEU A 470 -54.68 17.41 -95.00
N THR A 471 -53.43 17.51 -94.56
CA THR A 471 -52.95 18.64 -93.75
C THR A 471 -52.59 19.89 -94.56
N THR A 472 -52.66 19.83 -95.89
CA THR A 472 -52.12 20.88 -96.76
C THR A 472 -53.19 21.60 -97.60
N GLU A 473 -54.33 20.98 -97.91
CA GLU A 473 -55.31 21.58 -98.87
C GLU A 473 -56.81 21.46 -98.49
N LEU A 474 -57.16 20.97 -97.29
CA LEU A 474 -58.57 20.88 -96.85
C LEU A 474 -59.26 22.13 -96.24
N PRO A 475 -58.77 23.37 -96.31
CA PRO A 475 -59.58 24.53 -95.97
C PRO A 475 -60.75 24.83 -96.94
N GLU A 476 -60.60 24.50 -98.22
CA GLU A 476 -61.50 25.01 -99.27
C GLU A 476 -62.80 24.20 -99.44
N VAL A 477 -62.79 22.90 -99.15
CA VAL A 477 -63.96 22.02 -99.29
C VAL A 477 -65.06 22.35 -98.27
N PHE A 478 -64.68 22.73 -97.03
CA PHE A 478 -65.62 23.12 -95.98
C PHE A 478 -66.11 24.57 -96.07
N SER A 479 -65.50 25.37 -96.95
CA SER A 479 -65.83 26.78 -97.16
C SER A 479 -66.77 27.00 -98.36
N ALA A 480 -66.93 26.01 -99.25
CA ALA A 480 -67.67 26.14 -100.51
C ALA A 480 -69.14 25.66 -100.45
N SER A 481 -69.58 25.05 -99.35
CA SER A 481 -71.00 24.76 -99.10
C SER A 481 -71.53 25.86 -98.20
N GLY A 482 -72.55 26.61 -98.64
CA GLY A 482 -73.23 27.68 -97.86
C GLY A 482 -73.99 27.19 -96.62
N ALA A 483 -73.46 26.16 -95.96
CA ALA A 483 -73.89 25.58 -94.71
C ALA A 483 -73.30 26.36 -93.52
N ASN A 484 -73.98 26.27 -92.39
CA ASN A 484 -73.65 26.98 -91.16
C ASN A 484 -72.18 26.71 -90.75
N PRO A 485 -71.35 27.74 -90.39
CA PRO A 485 -69.96 27.55 -89.94
C PRO A 485 -69.78 26.47 -88.87
N TYR A 486 -70.79 26.28 -88.02
CA TYR A 486 -70.81 25.19 -87.04
C TYR A 486 -70.71 23.80 -87.67
N GLU A 487 -71.49 23.49 -88.72
CA GLU A 487 -71.52 22.15 -89.32
C GLU A 487 -70.16 21.80 -89.94
N SER A 488 -69.55 22.77 -90.63
CA SER A 488 -68.20 22.64 -91.17
C SER A 488 -67.15 22.46 -90.07
N ASN A 489 -67.21 23.26 -88.99
CA ASN A 489 -66.28 23.15 -87.88
C ASN A 489 -66.44 21.83 -87.11
N HIS A 490 -67.67 21.34 -86.94
CA HIS A 490 -67.95 20.05 -86.31
C HIS A 490 -67.35 18.90 -87.13
N ALA A 491 -67.57 18.87 -88.44
CA ALA A 491 -67.01 17.86 -89.33
C ALA A 491 -65.47 17.85 -89.30
N ILE A 492 -64.85 19.03 -89.25
CA ILE A 492 -63.38 19.18 -89.13
C ILE A 492 -62.87 18.55 -87.83
N VAL A 493 -63.43 18.93 -86.68
CA VAL A 493 -62.98 18.42 -85.37
C VAL A 493 -63.26 16.92 -85.27
N GLU A 494 -64.39 16.44 -85.79
CA GLU A 494 -64.76 15.02 -85.76
C GLU A 494 -63.78 14.18 -86.57
N MET A 495 -63.52 14.60 -87.80
CA MET A 495 -62.57 13.90 -88.67
C MET A 495 -61.18 13.87 -88.06
N LEU A 496 -60.67 15.00 -87.53
CA LEU A 496 -59.34 15.04 -86.93
C LEU A 496 -59.25 14.27 -85.61
N SER A 497 -60.32 14.23 -84.81
CA SER A 497 -60.36 13.42 -83.59
C SER A 497 -60.29 11.92 -83.88
N LYS A 498 -60.87 11.46 -85.00
CA LYS A 498 -60.77 10.06 -85.46
C LYS A 498 -59.42 9.75 -86.10
N LEU A 499 -58.79 10.73 -86.75
CA LEU A 499 -57.49 10.55 -87.42
C LEU A 499 -56.30 10.56 -86.45
N TYR A 500 -56.46 11.26 -85.32
CA TYR A 500 -55.45 11.42 -84.27
C TYR A 500 -56.00 10.98 -82.91
N ASP A 501 -56.75 9.88 -82.88
CA ASP A 501 -57.33 9.31 -81.66
C ASP A 501 -56.25 8.81 -80.67
N ASP A 502 -55.04 8.52 -81.16
CA ASP A 502 -53.84 8.23 -80.39
C ASP A 502 -53.26 9.47 -79.68
N ARG A 503 -53.66 10.69 -80.06
CA ARG A 503 -53.03 11.95 -79.61
C ARG A 503 -53.96 12.93 -78.92
N ILE A 504 -55.23 12.97 -79.30
CA ILE A 504 -56.19 13.93 -78.76
C ILE A 504 -57.46 13.24 -78.29
N VAL A 505 -58.10 13.85 -77.30
CA VAL A 505 -59.44 13.49 -76.84
C VAL A 505 -60.27 14.77 -76.77
N VAL A 506 -61.46 14.77 -77.37
CA VAL A 506 -62.36 15.92 -77.36
C VAL A 506 -63.46 15.69 -76.33
N SER A 507 -63.50 16.50 -75.28
CA SER A 507 -64.53 16.38 -74.24
C SER A 507 -65.90 16.82 -74.73
N ASP A 508 -66.96 16.34 -74.07
CA ASP A 508 -68.33 16.79 -74.33
C ASP A 508 -68.48 18.32 -74.19
N ARG A 509 -67.72 18.93 -73.27
CA ARG A 509 -67.68 20.39 -73.10
C ARG A 509 -67.08 21.09 -74.32
N ALA A 510 -66.01 20.55 -74.89
CA ALA A 510 -65.41 21.10 -76.11
C ALA A 510 -66.39 21.00 -77.29
N TRP A 511 -67.05 19.85 -77.47
CA TRP A 511 -68.11 19.68 -78.47
C TRP A 511 -69.26 20.67 -78.29
N SER A 512 -69.67 20.92 -77.04
CA SER A 512 -70.70 21.90 -76.74
C SER A 512 -70.26 23.33 -77.10
N SER A 513 -69.04 23.72 -76.76
CA SER A 513 -68.53 25.08 -77.08
C SER A 513 -68.35 25.31 -78.59
N LEU A 514 -68.09 24.25 -79.36
CA LEU A 514 -67.94 24.32 -80.81
C LEU A 514 -69.24 24.76 -81.50
N LYS A 515 -70.41 24.50 -80.89
CA LYS A 515 -71.73 24.93 -81.39
C LYS A 515 -71.84 26.42 -81.64
N ASP A 516 -71.17 27.20 -80.79
CA ASP A 516 -71.18 28.66 -80.84
C ASP A 516 -69.93 29.25 -81.53
N CYS A 517 -69.12 28.39 -82.16
CA CYS A 517 -67.89 28.77 -82.84
C CYS A 517 -68.19 29.36 -84.22
N ILE A 518 -67.96 30.68 -84.33
CA ILE A 518 -68.13 31.45 -85.58
C ILE A 518 -66.85 31.51 -86.43
N THR A 519 -65.77 30.88 -85.96
CA THR A 519 -64.48 30.83 -86.65
C THR A 519 -64.64 30.25 -88.05
N SER A 520 -63.95 30.81 -89.04
CA SER A 520 -63.95 30.27 -90.40
C SER A 520 -63.44 28.82 -90.41
N PRO A 521 -64.06 27.91 -91.16
CA PRO A 521 -63.64 26.51 -91.25
C PRO A 521 -62.16 26.33 -91.58
N SER A 522 -61.62 27.19 -92.47
CA SER A 522 -60.19 27.25 -92.80
C SER A 522 -59.29 27.48 -91.58
N LEU A 523 -59.68 28.40 -90.69
CA LEU A 523 -58.92 28.69 -89.48
C LEU A 523 -59.10 27.62 -88.41
N CYS A 524 -60.31 27.06 -88.27
CA CYS A 524 -60.57 25.94 -87.36
C CYS A 524 -59.73 24.71 -87.74
N TRP A 525 -59.67 24.37 -89.03
CA TRP A 525 -58.81 23.32 -89.58
C TRP A 525 -57.35 23.50 -89.16
N LYS A 526 -56.78 24.67 -89.47
CA LYS A 526 -55.37 24.98 -89.16
C LYS A 526 -55.10 24.90 -87.67
N ALA A 527 -56.00 25.41 -86.84
CA ALA A 527 -55.85 25.37 -85.38
C ALA A 527 -55.84 23.94 -84.85
N MET A 528 -56.78 23.10 -85.27
CA MET A 528 -56.82 21.68 -84.87
C MET A 528 -55.58 20.93 -85.33
N MET A 529 -55.06 21.21 -86.54
CA MET A 529 -53.81 20.61 -87.01
C MET A 529 -52.60 20.97 -86.14
N MET A 530 -52.53 22.21 -85.64
CA MET A 530 -51.49 22.62 -84.69
C MET A 530 -51.58 21.85 -83.36
N VAL A 531 -52.81 21.56 -82.89
CA VAL A 531 -53.03 20.75 -81.70
C VAL A 531 -52.58 19.30 -81.93
N CYS A 532 -53.05 18.64 -83.00
CA CYS A 532 -52.82 17.22 -83.24
C CYS A 532 -51.36 16.85 -83.56
N ARG A 533 -50.55 17.81 -84.02
CA ARG A 533 -49.17 17.58 -84.48
C ARG A 533 -48.13 18.32 -83.63
N PRO A 534 -47.78 19.58 -83.89
CA PRO A 534 -46.65 20.21 -83.21
C PRO A 534 -46.89 20.42 -81.71
N LEU A 535 -48.13 20.70 -81.27
CA LEU A 535 -48.41 20.86 -79.85
C LEU A 535 -48.34 19.54 -79.09
N TRP A 536 -48.92 18.48 -79.66
CA TRP A 536 -48.80 17.14 -79.08
C TRP A 536 -47.34 16.70 -78.97
N LEU A 537 -46.54 16.87 -80.03
CA LEU A 537 -45.11 16.56 -80.01
C LEU A 537 -44.36 17.36 -78.93
N ALA A 538 -44.69 18.65 -78.77
CA ALA A 538 -44.06 19.49 -77.75
C ALA A 538 -44.27 18.98 -76.32
N TYR A 539 -45.41 18.34 -76.02
CA TYR A 539 -45.65 17.69 -74.73
C TYR A 539 -45.12 16.25 -74.68
N ALA A 540 -45.24 15.50 -75.78
CA ALA A 540 -44.92 14.08 -75.81
C ALA A 540 -43.41 13.81 -75.81
N GLU A 541 -42.61 14.70 -76.40
CA GLU A 541 -41.17 14.51 -76.63
C GLU A 541 -40.30 15.66 -76.08
N GLY A 542 -40.91 16.75 -75.60
CA GLY A 542 -40.19 17.95 -75.15
C GLY A 542 -39.92 17.99 -73.65
N GLU A 543 -38.71 18.40 -73.27
CA GLU A 543 -38.36 18.83 -71.91
C GLU A 543 -38.12 20.35 -71.89
N GLY A 544 -38.91 21.11 -71.14
CA GLY A 544 -38.77 22.56 -71.01
C GLY A 544 -40.06 23.36 -71.23
N ASN A 545 -39.93 24.64 -71.62
CA ASN A 545 -41.09 25.52 -71.84
C ASN A 545 -41.84 25.13 -73.11
N ILE A 546 -43.02 24.53 -72.94
CA ILE A 546 -43.86 24.03 -74.03
C ILE A 546 -44.15 25.07 -75.10
N ASN A 547 -44.36 26.34 -74.74
CA ASN A 547 -44.65 27.38 -75.73
C ASN A 547 -43.44 27.65 -76.64
N GLU A 548 -42.21 27.59 -76.10
CA GLU A 548 -41.00 27.76 -76.89
C GLU A 548 -40.77 26.56 -77.82
N ILE A 549 -40.97 25.34 -77.31
CA ILE A 549 -40.83 24.10 -78.09
C ILE A 549 -41.87 24.07 -79.22
N PHE A 550 -43.12 24.42 -78.93
CA PHE A 550 -44.19 24.52 -79.92
C PHE A 550 -43.82 25.54 -81.02
N ARG A 551 -43.34 26.74 -80.67
CA ARG A 551 -42.94 27.75 -81.66
C ARG A 551 -41.74 27.33 -82.52
N GLN A 552 -40.78 26.63 -81.95
CA GLN A 552 -39.58 26.18 -82.66
C GLN A 552 -39.84 24.96 -83.55
N ASN A 553 -40.97 24.27 -83.37
CA ASN A 553 -41.34 23.15 -84.22
C ASN A 553 -41.53 23.63 -85.68
N PRO A 554 -40.82 23.04 -86.67
CA PRO A 554 -40.90 23.44 -88.07
C PRO A 554 -42.32 23.36 -88.67
N GLU A 555 -43.22 22.57 -88.08
CA GLU A 555 -44.62 22.42 -88.53
C GLU A 555 -45.57 23.49 -87.97
N THR A 556 -45.11 24.34 -87.05
CA THR A 556 -45.96 25.38 -86.43
C THR A 556 -46.22 26.54 -87.38
N LEU A 557 -47.49 26.77 -87.68
CA LEU A 557 -47.93 27.82 -88.61
C LEU A 557 -47.84 29.22 -87.98
N ALA A 558 -47.42 30.20 -88.79
CA ALA A 558 -47.28 31.59 -88.37
C ALA A 558 -48.59 32.18 -87.81
N GLY A 559 -48.44 32.93 -86.71
CA GLY A 559 -49.53 33.62 -86.01
C GLY A 559 -50.34 32.74 -85.05
N PHE A 560 -49.96 31.48 -84.85
CA PHE A 560 -50.44 30.66 -83.73
C PHE A 560 -49.47 30.75 -82.56
N ASP A 561 -50.02 30.86 -81.36
CA ASP A 561 -49.28 30.91 -80.10
C ASP A 561 -49.96 30.04 -79.05
N VAL A 562 -49.20 29.59 -78.05
CA VAL A 562 -49.74 28.89 -76.88
C VAL A 562 -49.57 29.75 -75.64
N ALA A 563 -50.66 30.01 -74.94
CA ALA A 563 -50.62 30.60 -73.61
C ALA A 563 -50.72 29.49 -72.58
N LEU A 564 -49.71 29.32 -71.72
CA LEU A 564 -49.69 28.24 -70.71
C LEU A 564 -50.45 28.58 -69.43
N SER A 565 -50.85 29.84 -69.24
CA SER A 565 -51.69 30.26 -68.12
C SER A 565 -52.50 31.51 -68.46
N GLU A 566 -53.55 31.76 -67.68
CA GLU A 566 -54.34 32.98 -67.79
C GLU A 566 -53.63 34.20 -67.17
N GLY A 567 -54.03 35.40 -67.60
CA GLY A 567 -53.49 36.65 -67.05
C GLY A 567 -53.69 36.77 -65.54
N ARG A 568 -52.78 37.47 -64.86
CA ARG A 568 -52.73 37.60 -63.39
C ARG A 568 -54.07 38.03 -62.76
N GLU A 569 -54.76 38.99 -63.37
CA GLU A 569 -56.03 39.50 -62.84
C GLU A 569 -57.19 38.51 -63.05
N THR A 570 -57.17 37.72 -64.12
CA THR A 570 -58.13 36.61 -64.32
C THR A 570 -57.91 35.52 -63.28
N ARG A 571 -56.65 35.17 -62.99
CA ARG A 571 -56.29 34.16 -61.97
C ARG A 571 -56.66 34.57 -60.55
N ARG A 572 -56.72 35.87 -60.25
CA ARG A 572 -57.18 36.41 -58.96
C ARG A 572 -58.70 36.34 -58.78
N ASN A 573 -59.48 36.03 -59.82
CA ASN A 573 -60.92 35.91 -59.73
C ASN A 573 -61.38 34.44 -59.75
N PRO A 574 -61.81 33.86 -58.60
CA PRO A 574 -62.19 32.45 -58.52
C PRO A 574 -63.34 32.05 -59.44
N GLN A 575 -64.28 32.95 -59.73
CA GLN A 575 -65.39 32.65 -60.64
C GLN A 575 -64.92 32.49 -62.08
N LEU A 576 -63.91 33.25 -62.51
CA LEU A 576 -63.34 33.15 -63.86
C LEU A 576 -62.44 31.92 -63.99
N MET A 577 -61.75 31.54 -62.91
CA MET A 577 -60.93 30.33 -62.87
C MET A 577 -61.75 29.04 -62.88
N LYS A 578 -62.94 29.05 -62.28
CA LYS A 578 -63.88 27.92 -62.38
C LYS A 578 -64.26 27.58 -63.82
N LEU A 579 -64.25 28.56 -64.73
CA LEU A 579 -64.48 28.31 -66.17
C LEU A 579 -63.32 27.53 -66.83
N ARG A 580 -62.14 27.42 -66.20
CA ARG A 580 -60.98 26.65 -66.69
C ARG A 580 -60.84 25.28 -66.01
N GLU A 581 -61.81 24.87 -65.19
CA GLU A 581 -61.85 23.51 -64.64
C GLU A 581 -62.64 22.61 -65.60
N LEU A 582 -62.13 21.42 -65.85
CA LEU A 582 -62.76 20.42 -66.70
C LEU A 582 -62.69 19.05 -66.02
N SER A 583 -63.81 18.34 -65.96
CA SER A 583 -63.83 16.94 -65.55
C SER A 583 -64.10 16.04 -66.75
N VAL A 584 -63.24 15.07 -66.98
CA VAL A 584 -63.41 14.01 -67.99
C VAL A 584 -63.07 12.69 -67.32
N ASP A 585 -63.97 11.71 -67.41
CA ASP A 585 -63.79 10.35 -66.89
C ASP A 585 -63.32 10.31 -65.41
N GLY A 586 -63.89 11.19 -64.58
CA GLY A 586 -63.57 11.29 -63.15
C GLY A 586 -62.25 12.00 -62.83
N LYS A 587 -61.40 12.30 -63.83
CA LYS A 587 -60.21 13.13 -63.67
C LYS A 587 -60.57 14.61 -63.78
N GLN A 588 -59.89 15.44 -62.99
CA GLN A 588 -60.03 16.90 -63.00
C GLN A 588 -58.81 17.53 -63.67
N TYR A 589 -59.05 18.38 -64.65
CA TYR A 589 -58.04 19.07 -65.44
C TYR A 589 -58.19 20.59 -65.28
N SER A 590 -57.05 21.28 -65.19
CA SER A 590 -57.00 22.73 -65.44
C SER A 590 -56.70 22.95 -66.93
N ILE A 591 -57.68 23.51 -67.63
CA ILE A 591 -57.56 23.89 -69.04
C ILE A 591 -57.17 25.36 -69.20
N GLU A 592 -56.41 25.93 -68.26
CA GLU A 592 -55.79 27.26 -68.46
C GLU A 592 -54.96 27.36 -69.76
N PRO A 593 -54.18 26.34 -70.13
CA PRO A 593 -53.44 26.36 -71.38
C PRO A 593 -54.37 26.45 -72.59
N HIS A 594 -54.02 27.29 -73.55
CA HIS A 594 -54.78 27.38 -74.80
C HIS A 594 -53.94 27.79 -76.00
N LEU A 595 -54.24 27.15 -77.13
CA LEU A 595 -53.77 27.56 -78.46
C LEU A 595 -54.59 28.76 -78.92
N LYS A 596 -53.93 29.72 -79.56
CA LYS A 596 -54.49 31.03 -79.79
C LYS A 596 -54.06 31.63 -81.14
N LYS A 597 -55.02 32.12 -81.93
CA LYS A 597 -54.80 32.99 -83.10
C LYS A 597 -55.88 34.09 -83.21
N GLY A 598 -55.48 35.30 -83.61
CA GLY A 598 -56.35 36.48 -83.62
C GLY A 598 -56.60 37.05 -82.21
N ASN A 599 -57.07 38.31 -82.13
CA ASN A 599 -57.28 39.04 -80.86
C ASN A 599 -58.70 39.64 -80.72
N LYS A 600 -59.58 39.44 -81.70
CA LYS A 600 -61.00 39.82 -81.69
C LYS A 600 -61.85 38.56 -81.52
N GLU A 601 -63.16 38.67 -81.30
CA GLU A 601 -64.08 37.52 -81.29
C GLU A 601 -64.90 37.48 -82.60
N ASP A 602 -64.21 37.28 -83.72
CA ASP A 602 -64.77 37.20 -85.07
C ASP A 602 -64.32 35.92 -85.79
N ALA A 603 -64.73 35.76 -87.05
CA ALA A 603 -64.45 34.56 -87.85
C ALA A 603 -62.95 34.30 -88.09
N ASP A 604 -62.07 35.29 -87.86
CA ASP A 604 -60.61 35.20 -88.05
C ASP A 604 -59.86 34.98 -86.73
N SER A 605 -60.58 34.62 -85.68
CA SER A 605 -60.05 34.35 -84.36
C SER A 605 -60.39 32.95 -83.88
N ILE A 606 -59.50 32.35 -83.10
CA ILE A 606 -59.78 31.09 -82.41
C ILE A 606 -58.95 30.95 -81.13
N ARG A 607 -59.56 30.32 -80.13
CA ARG A 607 -58.97 29.84 -78.89
C ARG A 607 -59.35 28.38 -78.69
N ILE A 608 -58.37 27.52 -78.44
CA ILE A 608 -58.59 26.10 -78.09
C ILE A 608 -57.97 25.85 -76.72
N TYR A 609 -58.80 25.69 -75.70
CA TYR A 609 -58.39 25.40 -74.33
C TYR A 609 -58.24 23.90 -74.11
N TYR A 610 -57.16 23.51 -73.47
CA TYR A 610 -56.79 22.11 -73.35
C TYR A 610 -55.98 21.81 -72.08
N ALA A 611 -55.87 20.53 -71.76
CA ALA A 611 -54.92 20.00 -70.78
C ALA A 611 -54.11 18.84 -71.37
N TRP A 612 -52.90 18.64 -70.86
CA TRP A 612 -52.09 17.46 -71.17
C TRP A 612 -52.34 16.38 -70.11
N ASP A 613 -52.69 15.17 -70.56
CA ASP A 613 -52.76 14.00 -69.69
C ASP A 613 -51.50 13.14 -69.87
N PRO A 614 -50.56 13.15 -68.90
CA PRO A 614 -49.31 12.42 -69.02
C PRO A 614 -49.50 10.90 -68.99
N GLU A 615 -50.57 10.40 -68.37
CA GLU A 615 -50.82 8.96 -68.28
C GLU A 615 -51.28 8.38 -69.62
N SER A 616 -52.23 9.04 -70.30
CA SER A 616 -52.67 8.60 -71.63
C SER A 616 -51.79 9.15 -72.76
N ARG A 617 -50.89 10.09 -72.45
CA ARG A 617 -50.09 10.88 -73.41
C ARG A 617 -50.94 11.56 -74.48
N LYS A 618 -52.09 12.11 -74.09
CA LYS A 618 -53.02 12.80 -75.00
C LYS A 618 -53.32 14.23 -74.56
N ILE A 619 -53.63 15.07 -75.53
CA ILE A 619 -54.19 16.40 -75.28
C ILE A 619 -55.71 16.28 -75.14
N VAL A 620 -56.23 16.67 -73.99
CA VAL A 620 -57.66 16.70 -73.69
C VAL A 620 -58.22 18.09 -73.98
N LEU A 621 -59.11 18.21 -74.95
CA LEU A 621 -59.70 19.49 -75.35
C LEU A 621 -60.92 19.83 -74.50
N GLY A 622 -60.94 21.03 -73.95
CA GLY A 622 -61.98 21.50 -73.03
C GLY A 622 -62.89 22.59 -73.59
N SER A 623 -62.43 23.41 -74.53
CA SER A 623 -63.24 24.43 -75.22
C SER A 623 -62.62 24.83 -76.55
N ILE A 624 -63.43 25.04 -77.59
CA ILE A 624 -63.00 25.43 -78.95
C ILE A 624 -63.83 26.62 -79.43
N GLY A 625 -63.18 27.70 -79.88
CA GLY A 625 -63.83 28.84 -80.52
C GLY A 625 -63.50 30.16 -79.84
N LYS A 626 -64.49 30.77 -79.19
CA LYS A 626 -64.34 32.09 -78.55
C LYS A 626 -63.42 32.04 -77.32
N HIS A 627 -62.91 33.20 -76.94
CA HIS A 627 -62.15 33.33 -75.70
C HIS A 627 -63.08 33.06 -74.51
N LEU A 628 -62.65 32.24 -73.55
CA LEU A 628 -63.42 32.07 -72.32
C LEU A 628 -63.39 33.40 -71.55
N THR A 629 -64.52 33.84 -70.99
CA THR A 629 -64.59 35.13 -70.29
C THR A 629 -63.45 35.29 -69.30
N ASN A 630 -62.75 36.41 -69.40
CA ASN A 630 -61.57 36.78 -68.61
C ASN A 630 -61.76 38.19 -68.04
N TYR A 631 -60.81 38.67 -67.25
CA TYR A 631 -60.96 39.98 -66.58
C TYR A 631 -61.12 41.14 -67.59
N THR A 632 -60.40 41.12 -68.72
CA THR A 632 -60.41 42.17 -69.74
C THR A 632 -61.63 42.15 -70.67
N SER A 633 -62.28 41.00 -70.86
CA SER A 633 -63.52 40.89 -71.67
C SER A 633 -64.76 41.39 -70.93
N ARG A 634 -64.73 41.54 -69.59
CA ARG A 634 -65.81 42.21 -68.84
C ARG A 634 -65.90 43.73 -69.09
N SER A 635 -64.82 44.36 -69.60
CA SER A 635 -64.74 45.81 -69.83
C SER A 635 -65.10 46.25 -71.25
N ILE A 636 -65.55 45.34 -72.11
CA ILE A 636 -66.02 45.67 -73.46
C ILE A 636 -67.42 45.06 -73.64
N HIS A 637 -68.39 45.68 -72.97
CA HIS A 637 -69.78 45.75 -73.38
C HIS A 637 -70.18 47.23 -73.40
#